data_AF-A0A353RWE9-F1
#
_entry.id   AF-A0A353RWE9-F1
#
_cell.length_a   1.000
_cell.length_b   1.000
_cell.length_c   1.000
_cell.angle_alpha   90.00
_cell.angle_beta   90.00
_cell.angle_gamma   90.00
#
_symmetry.space_group_name_H-M   'P 1'
#
loop_
_entity.id
_entity.type
_entity.pdbx_description
1 polymer ?
#
loop_
_entity_poly.entity_id
_entity_poly.type
_entity_poly.pdbx_seq_one_letter_code
_entity_poly.pdbx_strand_id
1 'polypeptide(L)' 'MAKTETAKIKPSRTQEQINEEIKKLAQELFKKSGRIPGRDLDNWLEAERIVKS' A
#
# COMPACT_ATOMS: atom_id res chain seq x y z
N MET A 1 17.11 -22.25 31.59
CA MET A 1 17.76 -22.81 30.37
C MET A 1 16.62 -23.30 29.50
N ALA A 2 16.41 -22.96 28.23
CA ALA A 2 17.21 -22.30 27.22
C ALA A 2 16.31 -21.36 26.38
N LYS A 3 16.98 -20.42 25.71
CA LYS A 3 16.45 -19.37 24.85
C LYS A 3 15.84 -20.01 23.59
N THR A 4 14.62 -19.62 23.23
CA THR A 4 14.16 -19.72 21.84
C THR A 4 13.85 -18.32 21.35
N GLU A 5 14.90 -17.68 20.84
CA GLU A 5 14.79 -16.52 19.96
C GLU A 5 14.15 -17.04 18.67
N THR A 6 12.81 -16.97 18.62
CA THR A 6 12.07 -17.24 17.41
C THR A 6 12.52 -16.22 16.37
N ALA A 7 13.17 -16.74 15.33
CA ALA A 7 13.60 -16.00 14.17
C ALA A 7 12.53 -14.97 13.75
N LYS A 8 12.94 -13.72 13.55
CA LYS A 8 12.11 -12.67 12.94
C LYS A 8 11.75 -13.10 11.52
N ILE A 9 10.71 -13.92 11.40
CA ILE A 9 9.98 -14.13 10.16
C ILE A 9 9.48 -12.72 9.83
N LYS A 10 10.05 -12.06 8.82
CA LYS A 10 9.44 -10.83 8.29
C LYS A 10 8.07 -11.27 7.80
N PRO A 11 6.96 -10.87 8.45
CA PRO A 11 5.67 -11.26 7.93
C PRO A 11 5.56 -10.67 6.53
N SER A 12 5.11 -11.50 5.58
CA SER A 12 4.55 -11.01 4.33
C SER A 12 3.61 -9.84 4.65
N ARG A 13 3.62 -8.79 3.83
CA ARG A 13 2.82 -7.59 4.08
C ARG A 13 1.38 -7.99 4.44
N THR A 14 0.85 -7.47 5.54
CA THR A 14 -0.55 -7.72 5.91
C THR A 14 -1.49 -6.96 4.98
N GLN A 15 -2.76 -7.34 4.96
CA GLN A 15 -3.77 -6.64 4.14
C GLN A 15 -3.87 -5.16 4.52
N GLU A 16 -3.79 -4.81 5.81
CA GLU A 16 -3.76 -3.42 6.24
C GLU A 16 -2.56 -2.65 5.68
N GLN A 17 -1.36 -3.24 5.69
CA GLN A 17 -0.17 -2.60 5.13
C GLN A 17 -0.30 -2.36 3.62
N ILE A 18 -0.84 -3.34 2.90
CA ILE A 18 -1.12 -3.22 1.47
C ILE A 18 -2.13 -2.09 1.21
N ASN A 19 -3.21 -2.02 1.99
CA ASN A 19 -4.22 -0.97 1.87
C ASN A 19 -3.66 0.42 2.18
N GLU A 20 -2.77 0.55 3.18
CA GLU A 20 -2.09 1.81 3.49
C GLU A 20 -1.17 2.26 2.35
N GLU A 21 -0.43 1.34 1.74
CA GLU A 21 0.41 1.63 0.57
C GLU A 21 -0.42 2.09 -0.63
N ILE A 22 -1.52 1.39 -0.92
CA ILE A 22 -2.47 1.76 -1.98
C ILE A 22 -3.02 3.16 -1.73
N LYS A 23 -3.48 3.44 -0.51
CA LYS A 23 -4.03 4.76 -0.14
C LYS A 23 -2.99 5.87 -0.32
N LYS A 24 -1.76 5.67 0.13
CA LYS A 24 -0.68 6.66 -0.03
C LYS A 24 -0.39 6.89 -1.50
N LEU A 25 -0.27 5.82 -2.28
CA LEU A 25 0.03 5.92 -3.70
C LEU A 25 -1.10 6.58 -4.49
N ALA A 26 -2.36 6.26 -4.20
CA ALA A 26 -3.52 6.90 -4.81
C ALA A 26 -3.57 8.41 -4.52
N GLN A 27 -3.23 8.83 -3.29
CA GLN A 27 -3.12 10.25 -2.95
C GLN A 27 -1.98 10.94 -3.71
N GLU A 28 -0.84 10.28 -3.88
CA GLU A 28 0.28 10.83 -4.64
C GLU A 28 -0.06 10.94 -6.14
N LEU A 29 -0.77 9.96 -6.71
CA LEU A 29 -1.29 10.01 -8.07
C LEU A 29 -2.26 11.18 -8.23
N PHE A 30 -3.18 11.37 -7.29
CA PHE A 30 -4.10 12.51 -7.28
C PHE A 30 -3.37 13.86 -7.22
N LYS A 31 -2.35 13.99 -6.37
CA LYS A 31 -1.53 15.22 -6.31
C LYS A 31 -0.78 15.47 -7.62
N LYS A 32 -0.15 14.43 -8.18
CA LYS A 32 0.64 14.51 -9.42
C LYS A 32 -0.23 14.80 -10.64
N SER A 33 -1.47 14.32 -10.67
CA SER A 33 -2.42 14.58 -11.75
C SER A 33 -3.04 15.99 -11.68
N GLY A 34 -2.65 16.83 -10.72
CA GLY A 34 -3.19 18.18 -10.56
C GLY A 34 -4.46 18.26 -9.72
N ARG A 35 -4.75 17.23 -8.90
CA ARG A 35 -5.93 17.16 -8.01
C ARG A 35 -7.26 17.23 -8.77
N ILE A 36 -7.32 16.55 -9.92
CA ILE A 36 -8.52 16.50 -10.75
C ILE A 36 -9.61 15.75 -9.98
N PRO A 37 -10.72 16.42 -9.62
CA PRO A 37 -11.82 15.78 -8.91
C PRO A 37 -12.47 14.70 -9.80
N GLY A 38 -12.97 13.63 -9.19
CA GLY A 38 -13.63 12.53 -9.90
C GLY A 38 -12.70 11.47 -10.46
N ARG A 39 -11.38 11.58 -10.23
CA ARG A 39 -10.38 10.53 -10.54
C ARG A 39 -9.94 9.73 -9.32
N ASP A 40 -10.58 9.92 -8.17
CA ASP A 40 -10.20 9.26 -6.92
C ASP A 40 -10.23 7.73 -7.05
N LEU A 41 -11.24 7.20 -7.74
CA LEU A 41 -11.37 5.77 -8.00
C LEU A 41 -10.32 5.27 -9.00
N ASP A 42 -10.08 5.99 -10.10
CA ASP A 42 -9.04 5.63 -11.08
C ASP A 42 -7.64 5.62 -10.44
N ASN A 43 -7.34 6.63 -9.62
CA ASN A 43 -6.08 6.72 -8.89
C ASN A 43 -5.93 5.59 -7.86
N TRP A 44 -7.04 5.19 -7.24
CA TRP A 44 -7.07 4.05 -6.33
C TRP A 44 -6.80 2.73 -7.08
N LEU A 45 -7.49 2.48 -8.19
CA LEU A 45 -7.31 1.27 -9.00
C LEU A 45 -5.89 1.16 -9.58
N GLU A 46 -5.32 2.26 -10.07
CA GLU A 46 -3.94 2.26 -10.55
C GLU A 46 -2.94 2.00 -9.41
N ALA A 47 -3.18 2.58 -8.22
CA ALA A 47 -2.38 2.30 -7.04
C ALA A 47 -2.48 0.82 -6.60
N GLU A 48 -3.68 0.23 -6.64
CA GLU A 48 -3.87 -1.20 -6.39
C GLU A 48 -3.07 -2.07 -7.35
N ARG A 49 -3.12 -1.75 -8.65
CA ARG A 49 -2.37 -2.46 -9.69
C ARG A 49 -0.87 -2.40 -9.43
N ILE A 50 -0.35 -1.25 -9.01
CA ILE A 50 1.08 -1.06 -8.74
C ILE A 50 1.53 -1.81 -7.47
N VAL A 51 0.76 -1.74 -6.38
CA VAL A 51 1.15 -2.35 -5.09
C VAL A 51 1.01 -3.87 -5.08
N LYS A 52 0.01 -4.41 -5.81
CA LYS A 52 -0.27 -5.84 -5.91
C LYS A 52 0.45 -6.54 -7.07
N SER A 53 1.19 -5.80 -7.91
CA SER A 53 2.01 -6.35 -9.01
C SER A 53 3.37 -6.88 -8.54
#